data_AF-A0A7S3GXX8-F1
#
_entry.id   AF-A0A7S3GXX8-F1
#
_cell.length_a   1.000
_cell.length_b   1.000
_cell.length_c   1.000
_cell.angle_alpha   90.00
_cell.angle_beta   90.00
_cell.angle_gamma   90.00
#
_symmetry.space_group_name_H-M   'P 1'
#
loop_
_entity.id
_entity.type
_entity.pdbx_description
1 polymer ?
#
loop_
_entity_poly.entity_id
_entity_poly.type
_entity_poly.pdbx_seq_one_letter_code
_entity_poly.pdbx_strand_id
1 'polypeptide(L)'
;DLGFLYISARVLGFLSPALARSSLVDLVEEIRRSMLGELDFRLELQNLETFREFLVANDLTSIAAAPRPFKEVSSEQVLVMERFRGVPLTDLDGIRGYSANPEATLISALNVWALSVRNCEIFHADVHAGNLLVLKDG
;
A
#
# COMPACT_ATOMS: atom_id res chain seq x y z
N ASP A 1 7.86 1.56 23.15
CA ASP A 1 6.42 1.33 23.39
C ASP A 1 5.66 2.62 23.07
N LEU A 2 4.78 2.58 22.06
CA LEU A 2 4.00 3.73 21.59
C LEU A 2 3.00 4.22 22.64
N GLY A 3 2.49 3.30 23.49
CA GLY A 3 1.62 3.67 24.61
C GLY A 3 2.33 4.57 25.61
N PHE A 4 3.61 4.26 25.90
CA PHE A 4 4.46 5.09 26.75
C PHE A 4 4.74 6.47 26.13
N LEU A 5 5.04 6.53 24.82
CA LEU A 5 5.26 7.79 24.09
C LEU A 5 4.03 8.69 24.12
N TYR A 6 2.84 8.12 23.91
CA TYR A 6 1.57 8.85 23.95
C TYR A 6 1.26 9.38 25.36
N ILE A 7 1.37 8.55 26.39
CA ILE A 7 1.15 8.99 27.79
C ILE A 7 2.16 10.07 28.17
N SER A 8 3.44 9.89 27.81
CA SER A 8 4.50 10.86 28.09
C SER A 8 4.24 12.20 27.40
N ALA A 9 3.86 12.19 26.11
CA ALA A 9 3.51 13.39 25.37
C ALA A 9 2.33 14.14 26.00
N ARG A 10 1.29 13.42 26.44
CA ARG A 10 0.12 14.01 27.08
C ARG A 10 0.42 14.61 28.45
N VAL A 11 1.23 13.92 29.26
CA VAL A 11 1.67 14.39 30.58
C VAL A 11 2.56 15.63 30.42
N LEU A 12 3.49 15.62 29.46
CA LEU A 12 4.35 16.78 29.15
C LEU A 12 3.54 17.98 28.63
N GLY A 13 2.54 17.75 27.78
CA GLY A 13 1.62 18.80 27.32
C GLY A 13 0.79 19.39 28.46
N PHE A 14 0.34 18.57 29.41
CA PHE A 14 -0.39 19.04 30.59
C PHE A 14 0.51 19.87 31.54
N LEU A 15 1.76 19.47 31.74
CA LEU A 15 2.70 20.14 32.64
C LEU A 15 3.33 21.41 32.05
N SER A 16 3.34 21.56 30.72
CA SER A 16 3.89 22.73 30.03
C SER A 16 2.96 23.23 28.92
N PRO A 17 2.23 24.35 29.15
CA PRO A 17 1.39 24.99 28.15
C PRO A 17 2.13 25.47 26.89
N ALA A 18 3.47 25.55 26.93
CA ALA A 18 4.31 25.81 25.76
C ALA A 18 4.49 24.56 24.88
N LEU A 19 4.52 23.36 25.47
CA LEU A 19 4.53 22.09 24.76
C LEU A 19 3.12 21.67 24.30
N ALA A 20 2.06 22.05 25.03
CA ALA A 20 0.69 21.94 24.54
C ALA A 20 0.41 22.78 23.28
N ARG A 21 1.20 23.86 23.07
CA ARG A 21 1.18 24.66 21.84
C ARG A 21 2.06 24.08 20.72
N SER A 22 2.82 23.02 20.99
CA SER A 22 3.59 22.31 19.98
C SER A 22 2.75 21.16 19.43
N SER A 23 2.79 20.96 18.11
CA SER A 23 2.12 19.86 17.39
C SER A 23 2.62 18.46 17.78
N LEU A 24 3.42 18.32 18.84
CA LEU A 24 4.02 17.07 19.30
C LEU A 24 2.98 16.05 19.75
N VAL A 25 1.91 16.47 20.42
CA VAL A 25 0.85 15.54 20.85
C VAL A 25 0.09 15.03 19.64
N ASP A 26 -0.30 15.94 18.73
CA ASP A 26 -1.01 15.60 17.49
C ASP A 26 -0.17 14.66 16.60
N LEU A 27 1.14 14.95 16.47
CA LEU A 27 2.08 14.13 15.70
C LEU A 27 2.26 12.73 16.30
N VAL A 28 2.34 12.61 17.63
CA VAL A 28 2.41 11.30 18.30
C VAL A 28 1.10 10.53 18.13
N GLU A 29 -0.04 11.21 18.16
CA GLU A 29 -1.34 10.59 17.93
C GLU A 29 -1.51 10.13 16.48
N GLU A 30 -1.08 10.92 15.50
CA GLU A 30 -1.08 10.56 14.08
C GLU A 30 -0.17 9.36 13.80
N ILE A 31 1.06 9.36 14.34
CA ILE A 31 1.98 8.22 14.24
C ILE A 31 1.35 6.97 14.85
N ARG A 32 0.75 7.08 16.04
CA ARG A 32 0.09 5.94 16.69
C ARG A 32 -1.07 5.42 15.85
N ARG A 33 -1.87 6.31 15.26
CA ARG A 33 -3.01 5.95 14.43
C ARG A 33 -2.56 5.28 13.12
N SER A 34 -1.56 5.83 12.44
CA SER A 34 -0.99 5.24 11.20
C SER A 34 -0.44 3.84 11.49
N MET A 35 0.40 3.72 12.53
CA MET A 35 1.00 2.44 12.92
C MET A 35 -0.04 1.39 13.29
N LEU A 36 -1.08 1.75 14.06
CA LEU A 36 -2.15 0.82 14.40
C LEU A 36 -2.99 0.44 13.17
N GLY A 37 -3.15 1.34 12.21
CA GLY A 37 -3.78 1.04 10.92
C GLY A 37 -2.97 0.05 10.10
N GLU A 38 -1.65 0.17 10.08
CA GLU A 38 -0.74 -0.76 9.39
C GLU A 38 -0.70 -2.16 10.01
N LEU A 39 -1.14 -2.32 11.27
CA LEU A 39 -1.14 -3.60 11.97
C LEU A 39 -2.41 -4.44 11.75
N ASP A 40 -3.46 -3.90 11.12
CA ASP A 40 -4.68 -4.66 10.82
C ASP A 40 -4.72 -5.09 9.35
N PHE A 41 -4.27 -6.32 9.08
CA PHE A 41 -4.26 -6.88 7.74
C PHE A 41 -5.64 -7.10 7.11
N ARG A 42 -6.74 -6.96 7.88
CA ARG A 42 -8.09 -6.97 7.29
C ARG A 42 -8.35 -5.74 6.44
N LEU A 43 -7.73 -4.61 6.77
CA LEU A 43 -7.80 -3.40 5.95
C LEU A 43 -7.08 -3.64 4.62
N GLU A 44 -5.89 -4.25 4.66
CA GLU A 44 -5.13 -4.57 3.46
C GLU A 44 -5.84 -5.61 2.57
N LEU A 45 -6.51 -6.59 3.19
CA LEU A 45 -7.35 -7.53 2.45
C LEU A 45 -8.48 -6.80 1.70
N GLN A 46 -9.18 -5.87 2.36
CA GLN A 46 -10.25 -5.09 1.73
C GLN A 46 -9.70 -4.22 0.60
N ASN A 47 -8.54 -3.58 0.82
CA ASN A 47 -7.84 -2.80 -0.20
C ASN A 47 -7.55 -3.65 -1.45
N LEU A 48 -7.06 -4.89 -1.28
CA LEU A 48 -6.84 -5.80 -2.40
C LEU A 48 -8.13 -6.15 -3.14
N GLU A 49 -9.23 -6.40 -2.43
CA GLU A 49 -10.54 -6.67 -3.04
C GLU A 49 -11.03 -5.45 -3.84
N THR A 50 -11.04 -4.26 -3.24
CA THR A 50 -11.44 -3.00 -3.87
C THR A 50 -10.59 -2.69 -5.11
N PHE A 51 -9.26 -2.88 -5.03
CA PHE A 51 -8.40 -2.62 -6.17
C PHE A 51 -8.64 -3.60 -7.32
N ARG A 52 -8.89 -4.87 -7.03
CA ARG A 52 -9.25 -5.87 -8.05
C ARG A 52 -10.58 -5.51 -8.74
N GLU A 53 -11.57 -5.06 -7.99
CA GLU A 53 -12.85 -4.59 -8.54
C GLU A 53 -12.64 -3.36 -9.45
N PHE A 54 -11.80 -2.42 -9.03
CA PHE A 54 -11.41 -1.27 -9.86
C PHE A 54 -10.78 -1.69 -11.19
N LEU A 55 -9.88 -2.67 -11.19
CA LEU A 55 -9.25 -3.18 -12.42
C LEU A 55 -10.28 -3.79 -13.37
N VAL A 56 -11.27 -4.52 -12.85
CA VAL A 56 -12.38 -5.08 -13.64
C VAL A 56 -13.28 -3.97 -14.18
N ALA A 57 -13.69 -3.03 -13.33
CA ALA A 57 -14.63 -1.97 -13.69
C ALA A 57 -14.10 -0.98 -14.74
N ASN A 58 -12.78 -0.89 -14.91
CA ASN A 58 -12.11 0.00 -15.87
C ASN A 58 -11.44 -0.76 -17.03
N ASP A 59 -11.76 -2.06 -17.23
CA ASP A 59 -11.20 -2.90 -18.30
C ASP A 59 -9.65 -2.98 -18.30
N LEU A 60 -9.03 -2.94 -17.12
CA LEU A 60 -7.55 -2.92 -16.94
C LEU A 60 -6.95 -4.31 -16.68
N THR A 61 -7.78 -5.35 -16.60
CA THR A 61 -7.34 -6.72 -16.23
C THR A 61 -6.37 -7.37 -17.23
N SER A 62 -6.27 -6.83 -18.44
CA SER A 62 -5.28 -7.23 -19.45
C SER A 62 -3.92 -6.55 -19.29
N ILE A 63 -3.82 -5.54 -18.42
CA ILE A 63 -2.64 -4.68 -18.25
C ILE A 63 -2.07 -4.78 -16.82
N ALA A 64 -2.94 -4.96 -15.82
CA ALA A 64 -2.53 -5.03 -14.42
C ALA A 64 -3.37 -6.06 -13.66
N ALA A 65 -2.74 -6.62 -12.61
CA ALA A 65 -3.38 -7.55 -11.70
C ALA A 65 -2.97 -7.21 -10.25
N ALA A 66 -3.88 -7.46 -9.31
CA ALA A 66 -3.58 -7.47 -7.88
C ALA A 66 -3.81 -8.88 -7.31
N PRO A 67 -3.01 -9.34 -6.34
CA PRO A 67 -3.16 -10.67 -5.76
C PRO A 67 -4.57 -10.92 -5.23
N ARG A 68 -5.13 -12.11 -5.47
CA ARG A 68 -6.38 -12.50 -4.82
C ARG A 68 -6.14 -12.81 -3.34
N PRO A 69 -6.80 -12.13 -2.39
CA PRO A 69 -6.72 -12.51 -0.99
C PRO A 69 -7.54 -13.78 -0.69
N PHE A 70 -7.14 -14.52 0.35
CA PHE A 70 -7.85 -15.69 0.88
C PHE A 70 -8.43 -15.35 2.26
N LYS A 71 -9.67 -14.88 2.27
CA LYS A 71 -10.34 -14.34 3.47
C LYS A 71 -10.53 -15.37 4.58
N GLU A 72 -10.75 -16.63 4.21
CA GLU A 72 -11.06 -17.73 5.14
C GLU A 72 -9.87 -18.11 6.03
N VAL A 73 -8.66 -17.76 5.59
CA VAL A 73 -7.40 -18.08 6.27
C VAL A 73 -6.58 -16.84 6.60
N SER A 74 -7.16 -15.65 6.44
CA SER A 74 -6.56 -14.37 6.84
C SER A 74 -7.16 -13.88 8.16
N SER A 75 -6.39 -13.10 8.91
CA SER A 75 -6.80 -12.49 10.18
C SER A 75 -6.20 -11.09 10.31
N GLU A 76 -6.45 -10.42 11.43
CA GLU A 76 -5.83 -9.12 11.74
C GLU A 76 -4.30 -9.17 11.71
N GLN A 77 -3.70 -10.31 12.05
CA GLN A 77 -2.24 -10.46 12.20
C GLN A 77 -1.58 -11.21 11.04
N VAL A 78 -2.35 -11.79 10.12
CA VAL A 78 -1.83 -12.57 8.99
C VAL A 78 -2.69 -12.35 7.74
N LEU A 79 -2.08 -11.90 6.66
CA LEU A 79 -2.70 -11.87 5.32
C LEU A 79 -2.21 -13.05 4.48
N VAL A 80 -3.15 -13.81 3.90
CA VAL A 80 -2.85 -14.85 2.91
C VAL A 80 -3.42 -14.43 1.57
N MET A 81 -2.59 -14.44 0.53
CA MET A 81 -2.98 -14.04 -0.83
C MET A 81 -2.27 -14.86 -1.90
N GLU A 82 -2.74 -14.72 -3.14
CA GLU A 82 -2.12 -15.32 -4.32
C GLU A 82 -0.65 -14.88 -4.44
N ARG A 83 0.20 -15.84 -4.77
CA ARG A 83 1.62 -15.56 -4.98
C ARG A 83 1.89 -15.23 -6.44
N PHE A 84 2.23 -13.97 -6.69
CA PHE A 84 2.80 -13.56 -7.98
C PHE A 84 4.27 -13.95 -8.10
N ARG A 85 4.69 -14.21 -9.34
CA ARG A 85 6.07 -14.52 -9.70
C ARG A 85 6.47 -13.63 -10.87
N GLY A 86 7.25 -12.62 -10.56
CA GLY A 86 7.68 -11.61 -11.52
C GLY A 86 9.09 -11.13 -11.21
N VAL A 87 9.52 -10.10 -11.94
CA VAL A 87 10.72 -9.32 -11.63
C VAL A 87 10.30 -7.97 -11.05
N PRO A 88 11.04 -7.42 -10.06
CA PRO A 88 10.75 -6.09 -9.53
C PRO A 88 10.79 -5.03 -10.63
N LEU A 89 9.94 -4.00 -10.53
CA LEU A 89 9.86 -2.94 -11.54
C LEU A 89 11.17 -2.13 -11.67
N THR A 90 12.05 -2.17 -10.67
CA THR A 90 13.39 -1.55 -10.69
C THR A 90 14.44 -2.34 -11.46
N ASP A 91 14.21 -3.62 -11.73
CA ASP A 91 15.18 -4.48 -12.41
C ASP A 91 14.95 -4.44 -13.93
N LEU A 92 15.37 -3.36 -14.57
CA LEU A 92 15.22 -3.17 -16.03
C LEU A 92 15.88 -4.30 -16.84
N ASP A 93 16.99 -4.86 -16.35
CA ASP A 93 17.67 -5.97 -17.00
C ASP A 93 16.87 -7.28 -16.86
N GLY A 94 16.29 -7.54 -15.69
CA GLY A 94 15.34 -8.63 -15.47
C GLY A 94 14.07 -8.50 -16.33
N ILE A 95 13.53 -7.28 -16.45
CA ILE A 95 12.32 -7.00 -17.25
C ILE A 95 12.54 -7.29 -18.73
N ARG A 96 13.74 -7.05 -19.28
CA ARG A 96 14.07 -7.39 -20.68
C ARG A 96 13.88 -8.88 -20.99
N GLY A 97 13.92 -9.75 -19.98
CA GLY A 97 13.63 -11.17 -20.13
C GLY A 97 12.14 -11.50 -20.24
N TYR A 98 11.25 -10.64 -19.74
CA TYR A 98 9.80 -10.87 -19.65
C TYR A 98 8.98 -9.98 -20.58
N SER A 99 9.47 -8.78 -20.89
CA SER A 99 8.82 -7.83 -21.79
C SER A 99 9.75 -7.45 -22.94
N ALA A 100 9.20 -7.50 -24.16
CA ALA A 100 9.88 -7.00 -25.36
C ALA A 100 10.06 -5.47 -25.33
N ASN A 101 9.27 -4.75 -24.52
CA ASN A 101 9.36 -3.30 -24.36
C ASN A 101 9.19 -2.91 -22.87
N PRO A 102 10.28 -2.93 -22.09
CA PRO A 102 10.27 -2.56 -20.67
C PRO A 102 9.73 -1.15 -20.39
N GLU A 103 9.98 -0.20 -21.29
CA GLU A 103 9.51 1.18 -21.15
C GLU A 103 7.98 1.25 -21.26
N ALA A 104 7.39 0.55 -22.23
CA ALA A 104 5.94 0.47 -22.36
C ALA A 104 5.29 -0.18 -21.14
N THR A 105 5.88 -1.23 -20.58
CA THR A 105 5.40 -1.87 -19.34
C THR A 105 5.38 -0.88 -18.17
N LEU A 106 6.44 -0.10 -18.00
CA LEU A 106 6.51 0.94 -16.96
C LEU A 106 5.46 2.03 -17.15
N ILE A 107 5.28 2.51 -18.39
CA ILE A 107 4.27 3.51 -18.72
C ILE A 107 2.86 2.97 -18.40
N SER A 108 2.57 1.72 -18.75
CA SER A 108 1.30 1.08 -18.43
C SER A 108 1.06 1.00 -16.92
N ALA A 109 2.05 0.60 -16.13
CA ALA A 109 1.94 0.54 -14.68
C ALA A 109 1.66 1.93 -14.06
N LEU A 110 2.36 2.97 -14.52
CA LEU A 110 2.14 4.35 -14.08
C LEU A 110 0.76 4.88 -14.48
N ASN A 111 0.26 4.51 -15.67
CA ASN A 111 -1.08 4.90 -16.12
C ASN A 111 -2.18 4.26 -15.26
N VAL A 112 -2.05 2.96 -14.95
CA VAL A 112 -2.98 2.26 -14.05
C VAL A 112 -2.96 2.90 -12.67
N TRP A 113 -1.79 3.20 -12.13
CA TRP A 113 -1.66 3.89 -10.85
C TRP A 113 -2.31 5.28 -10.89
N ALA A 114 -2.00 6.11 -11.89
CA ALA A 114 -2.56 7.45 -12.03
C ALA A 114 -4.10 7.42 -12.21
N LEU A 115 -4.63 6.38 -12.84
CA LEU A 115 -6.06 6.17 -12.94
C LEU A 115 -6.67 5.79 -11.59
N SER A 116 -6.00 4.97 -10.78
CA SER A 116 -6.47 4.60 -9.44
C SER A 116 -6.64 5.81 -8.53
N VAL A 117 -5.74 6.81 -8.63
CA VAL A 117 -5.82 8.06 -7.86
C VAL A 117 -7.14 8.82 -8.11
N ARG A 118 -7.73 8.68 -9.31
CA ARG A 118 -8.97 9.41 -9.68
C ARG A 118 -10.21 8.55 -9.61
N ASN A 119 -10.09 7.25 -9.90
CA ASN A 119 -11.24 6.38 -10.20
C ASN A 119 -11.37 5.19 -9.25
N CYS A 120 -10.42 4.98 -8.33
CA CYS A 120 -10.52 3.95 -7.31
C CYS A 120 -10.77 4.61 -5.94
N GLU A 121 -11.52 3.93 -5.08
CA GLU A 121 -11.79 4.40 -3.71
C GLU A 121 -10.51 4.47 -2.87
N ILE A 122 -9.52 3.66 -3.25
CA ILE A 122 -8.19 3.62 -2.65
C ILE A 122 -7.12 3.77 -3.73
N PHE A 123 -5.95 4.23 -3.35
CA PHE A 123 -4.78 4.20 -4.22
C PHE A 123 -3.56 3.83 -3.38
N HIS A 124 -2.59 3.17 -4.02
CA HIS A 124 -1.35 2.84 -3.34
C HIS A 124 -0.50 4.12 -3.24
N ALA A 125 -0.42 4.70 -2.03
CA ALA A 125 0.30 5.95 -1.81
C ALA A 125 1.82 5.80 -1.97
N ASP A 126 2.35 4.60 -1.71
CA ASP A 126 3.77 4.28 -1.86
C ASP A 126 4.03 3.26 -2.99
N VAL A 127 4.14 3.74 -4.23
CA VAL A 127 4.48 2.92 -5.40
C VAL A 127 5.97 2.65 -5.54
N HIS A 128 6.66 2.39 -4.43
CA HIS A 128 8.04 1.93 -4.52
C HIS A 128 8.12 0.60 -5.27
N ALA A 129 9.26 0.38 -5.92
CA ALA A 129 9.44 -0.73 -6.86
C ALA A 129 9.41 -2.14 -6.24
N GLY A 130 9.35 -2.26 -4.91
CA GLY A 130 9.19 -3.55 -4.23
C GLY A 130 7.74 -4.02 -4.17
N ASN A 131 6.76 -3.12 -4.36
CA ASN A 131 5.34 -3.45 -4.38
C ASN A 131 4.81 -3.75 -5.78
N LEU A 132 5.63 -3.54 -6.82
CA LEU A 132 5.26 -3.75 -8.22
C LEU A 132 6.15 -4.81 -8.85
N LEU A 133 5.51 -5.77 -9.52
CA LEU A 133 6.16 -6.85 -10.24
C LEU A 133 5.73 -6.81 -11.70
N VAL A 134 6.68 -6.99 -12.61
CA VAL A 134 6.38 -7.35 -14.00
C VAL A 134 6.24 -8.85 -14.08
N LEU A 135 5.07 -9.32 -14.52
CA LEU A 135 4.77 -10.74 -14.62
C LEU A 135 5.31 -11.30 -15.94
N LYS A 136 5.30 -12.62 -16.09
CA LYS A 136 5.86 -13.29 -17.27
C LYS A 136 5.03 -13.13 -18.53
N ASP A 137 3.75 -12.83 -18.36
CA ASP A 137 2.76 -12.59 -19.40
C ASP A 137 2.73 -11.15 -19.89
N GLY A 138 3.55 -10.26 -19.30
CA GLY A 138 3.69 -8.86 -19.66
C GLY A 138 3.24 -7.93 -18.55
#